data_AF-A0A8T5RYR7-F1
#
_entry.id   AF-A0A8T5RYR7-F1
#
_cell.length_a   1.000
_cell.length_b   1.000
_cell.length_c   1.000
_cell.angle_alpha   90.00
_cell.angle_beta   90.00
_cell.angle_gamma   90.00
#
_symmetry.space_group_name_H-M   'P 1'
#
loop_
_entity.id
_entity.type
_entity.pdbx_description
1 polymer ?
#
loop_
_entity_poly.entity_id
_entity_poly.type
_entity_poly.pdbx_seq_one_letter_code
_entity_poly.pdbx_strand_id
1 'polypeptide(L)'
;QNNYNINIPANPGEDILDSSNVIPSPNFIITFIFQISTLILYIFGFLYKSFQSTGVVRKKYRYLIIGYFIFISCTMYDGWLSRGSGDYFLPIVRIVLISSVPFWYLGLREEPEKKKSAEKEVKIKDSLFRITKRPDQITEEEVNFHRERKICLVCKGNVSGINYICPGCDALYCIKCSEGLSDLENMCWVCNKPFDDSKPIKPFRREEEGEIQKIIKEKKE
;
A
#
# COMPACT_ATOMS: atom_id res chain seq x y z
N GLN A 1 -3.77 38.55 40.74
CA GLN A 1 -3.03 39.57 39.98
C GLN A 1 -1.75 38.91 39.50
N ASN A 2 -1.70 38.50 38.24
CA ASN A 2 -0.47 37.96 37.64
C ASN A 2 0.37 39.16 37.22
N ASN A 3 1.44 39.44 37.98
CA ASN A 3 2.44 40.43 37.59
C ASN A 3 3.25 39.86 36.42
N TYR A 4 2.89 40.25 35.21
CA TYR A 4 3.74 40.06 34.04
C TYR A 4 4.84 41.12 34.10
N ASN A 5 5.97 40.80 34.71
CA ASN A 5 7.17 41.62 34.61
C ASN A 5 7.69 41.50 33.17
N ILE A 6 7.45 42.53 32.38
CA ILE A 6 8.02 42.67 31.04
C ILE A 6 9.47 43.11 31.24
N ASN A 7 10.42 42.18 31.18
CA ASN A 7 11.83 42.51 31.08
C ASN A 7 12.10 43.01 29.67
N ILE A 8 12.56 44.25 29.54
CA ILE A 8 12.98 44.83 28.27
C ILE A 8 14.44 44.39 28.07
N PRO A 9 14.78 43.63 27.01
CA PRO A 9 16.15 43.21 26.79
C PRO A 9 17.06 44.41 26.56
N ALA A 10 18.31 44.30 27.02
CA ALA A 10 19.31 45.36 26.85
C ALA A 10 19.69 45.59 25.38
N ASN A 11 19.63 44.54 24.55
CA ASN A 11 19.89 44.61 23.12
C ASN A 11 18.62 44.30 22.31
N PRO A 12 18.28 45.12 21.30
CA PRO A 12 17.16 44.84 20.41
C PRO A 12 17.41 43.55 19.63
N GLY A 13 16.56 42.54 19.84
CA GLY A 13 16.61 41.24 19.16
C GLY A 13 17.05 40.06 20.03
N GLU A 14 17.54 40.28 21.26
CA GLU A 14 18.04 39.16 22.08
C GLU A 14 16.96 38.33 22.80
N ASP A 15 15.74 38.85 23.05
CA ASP A 15 14.73 38.12 23.85
C ASP A 15 13.28 38.27 23.35
N ILE A 16 13.04 38.41 22.04
CA ILE A 16 11.65 38.60 21.55
C ILE A 16 10.83 37.30 21.61
N LEU A 17 11.49 36.15 21.71
CA LEU A 17 10.85 34.85 21.88
C LEU A 17 11.63 34.02 22.91
N ASP A 18 11.47 34.34 24.19
CA ASP A 18 11.84 33.42 25.25
C ASP A 18 10.86 32.23 25.20
N SER A 19 11.13 31.29 24.29
CA SER A 19 10.42 30.03 24.17
C SER A 19 10.94 29.01 25.16
N SER A 20 11.65 29.44 26.21
CA SER A 20 12.02 28.54 27.29
C SER A 20 10.73 27.94 27.85
N ASN A 21 10.57 26.64 27.64
CA ASN A 21 9.44 25.91 28.18
C ASN A 21 9.57 25.95 29.70
N VAL A 22 8.93 26.94 30.33
CA VAL A 22 8.82 27.02 31.78
C VAL A 22 8.07 25.76 32.19
N ILE A 23 8.67 24.81 32.89
CA ILE A 23 7.99 23.68 33.50
C ILE A 23 7.37 24.19 34.80
N PRO A 24 6.08 23.92 35.08
CA PRO A 24 5.12 23.16 34.28
C PRO A 24 4.16 24.09 33.52
N SER A 25 4.56 24.57 32.35
CA SER A 25 3.66 25.28 31.44
C SER A 25 2.69 24.27 30.81
N PRO A 26 1.44 24.68 30.54
CA PRO A 26 0.47 23.82 29.87
C PRO A 26 1.00 23.24 28.54
N ASN A 27 1.79 24.01 27.78
CA ASN A 27 2.36 23.59 26.51
C ASN A 27 3.32 22.39 26.66
N PHE A 28 4.15 22.41 27.71
CA PHE A 28 5.06 21.29 27.99
C PHE A 28 4.27 20.01 28.31
N ILE A 29 3.23 20.12 29.15
CA ILE A 29 2.39 18.98 29.54
C ILE A 29 1.69 18.38 28.31
N ILE A 30 1.09 19.22 27.46
CA ILE A 30 0.41 18.77 26.23
C ILE A 30 1.40 18.08 25.29
N THR A 31 2.56 18.69 25.07
CA THR A 31 3.60 18.12 24.19
C THR A 31 4.10 16.78 24.73
N PHE A 32 4.33 16.68 26.04
CA PHE A 32 4.78 15.45 26.68
C PHE A 32 3.76 14.31 26.56
N ILE A 33 2.47 14.60 26.83
CA ILE A 33 1.38 13.63 26.66
C ILE A 33 1.29 13.18 25.20
N PHE A 34 1.38 14.12 24.27
CA PHE A 34 1.36 13.83 22.84
C PHE A 34 2.53 12.91 22.44
N GLN A 35 3.75 13.21 22.90
CA GLN A 35 4.94 12.39 22.61
C GLN A 35 4.84 10.97 23.21
N ILE A 36 4.28 10.82 24.41
CA ILE A 36 4.03 9.49 24.98
C ILE A 36 2.97 8.74 24.16
N SER A 37 1.89 9.42 23.77
CA SER A 37 0.84 8.82 22.96
C SER A 37 1.37 8.34 21.61
N THR A 38 2.16 9.16 20.91
CA THR A 38 2.80 8.77 19.65
C THR A 38 3.76 7.61 19.87
N LEU A 39 4.55 7.61 20.94
CA LEU A 39 5.43 6.50 21.29
C LEU A 39 4.65 5.19 21.41
N ILE A 40 3.56 5.19 22.18
CA ILE A 40 2.75 3.99 22.39
C ILE A 40 2.10 3.56 21.07
N LEU A 41 1.38 4.45 20.39
CA LEU A 41 0.61 4.08 19.20
C LEU A 41 1.51 3.60 18.05
N TYR A 42 2.61 4.30 17.77
CA TYR A 42 3.49 3.92 16.66
C TYR A 42 4.34 2.70 17.00
N ILE A 43 4.94 2.62 18.20
CA ILE A 43 5.78 1.48 18.55
C ILE A 43 4.94 0.20 18.64
N PHE A 44 3.81 0.21 19.37
CA PHE A 44 2.96 -0.97 19.48
C PHE A 44 2.31 -1.31 18.13
N GLY A 45 1.87 -0.31 17.35
CA GLY A 45 1.30 -0.53 16.02
C GLY A 45 2.28 -1.20 15.06
N PHE A 46 3.50 -0.66 14.96
CA PHE A 46 4.55 -1.27 14.13
C PHE A 46 5.03 -2.61 14.67
N LEU A 47 5.09 -2.79 15.98
CA LEU A 47 5.46 -4.07 16.60
C LEU A 47 4.43 -5.16 16.28
N TYR A 48 3.13 -4.84 16.45
CA TYR A 48 2.04 -5.74 16.10
C TYR A 48 2.09 -6.12 14.61
N LYS A 49 2.28 -5.13 13.72
CA LYS A 49 2.39 -5.39 12.28
C LYS A 49 3.65 -6.16 11.91
N SER A 50 4.76 -5.94 12.63
CA SER A 50 6.01 -6.68 12.48
C SER A 50 5.86 -8.17 12.83
N PHE A 51 4.99 -8.51 13.79
CA PHE A 51 4.68 -9.90 14.12
C PHE A 51 3.79 -10.57 13.07
N GLN A 52 2.85 -9.84 12.47
CA GLN A 52 2.01 -10.37 11.39
C GLN A 52 2.75 -10.54 10.06
N SER A 53 3.81 -9.77 9.84
CA SER A 53 4.53 -9.75 8.57
C SER A 53 5.65 -10.80 8.53
N THR A 54 5.86 -11.44 7.39
CA THR A 54 6.96 -12.39 7.16
C THR A 54 7.99 -11.86 6.17
N GLY A 55 9.18 -12.46 6.15
CA GLY A 55 10.22 -12.17 5.16
C GLY A 55 10.81 -10.75 5.24
N VAL A 56 10.95 -10.11 4.08
CA VAL A 56 11.60 -8.79 3.93
C VAL A 56 10.79 -7.68 4.62
N VAL A 57 9.47 -7.78 4.59
CA VAL A 57 8.56 -6.80 5.21
C VAL A 57 8.80 -6.71 6.73
N ARG A 58 9.02 -7.85 7.39
CA ARG A 58 9.35 -7.88 8.83
C ARG A 58 10.63 -7.12 9.16
N LYS A 59 11.67 -7.23 8.30
CA LYS A 59 12.93 -6.50 8.49
C LYS A 59 12.72 -4.98 8.39
N LYS A 60 11.90 -4.53 7.43
CA LYS A 60 11.57 -3.11 7.26
C LYS A 60 10.85 -2.52 8.48
N TYR A 61 9.85 -3.23 9.01
CA TYR A 61 9.17 -2.78 10.24
C TYR A 61 10.12 -2.67 11.44
N ARG A 62 11.13 -3.55 11.55
CA ARG A 62 12.14 -3.44 12.61
C ARG A 62 12.97 -2.16 12.49
N TYR A 63 13.38 -1.77 11.28
CA TYR A 63 14.10 -0.51 11.07
C TYR A 63 13.22 0.70 11.40
N LEU A 64 11.92 0.67 11.03
CA LEU A 64 10.98 1.72 11.39
C LEU A 64 10.82 1.88 12.90
N ILE A 65 10.68 0.77 13.64
CA ILE A 65 10.57 0.79 15.12
C ILE A 65 11.82 1.40 15.75
N ILE A 66 13.02 0.99 15.31
CA ILE A 66 14.30 1.52 15.83
C ILE A 66 14.42 3.02 15.55
N GLY A 67 14.14 3.44 14.31
CA GLY A 67 14.20 4.85 13.92
C GLY A 67 13.23 5.72 14.74
N TYR A 68 11.97 5.29 14.88
CA TYR A 68 10.97 6.00 15.68
C TYR A 68 11.34 6.07 17.16
N PHE A 69 11.86 4.99 17.74
CA PHE A 69 12.25 4.96 19.13
C PHE A 69 13.40 5.94 19.43
N ILE A 70 14.43 5.97 18.57
CA ILE A 70 15.54 6.92 18.67
C ILE A 70 15.01 8.35 18.53
N PHE A 71 14.18 8.60 17.51
CA PHE A 71 13.60 9.92 17.26
C PHE A 71 12.84 10.45 18.46
N ILE A 72 11.84 9.71 18.98
CA ILE A 72 11.02 10.17 20.10
C ILE A 72 11.87 10.36 21.36
N SER A 73 12.73 9.40 21.68
CA SER A 73 13.62 9.50 22.85
C SER A 73 14.48 10.76 22.77
N CYS A 74 15.13 11.02 21.64
CA CYS A 74 15.93 12.22 21.42
C CYS A 74 15.10 13.50 21.52
N THR A 75 13.88 13.55 20.97
CA THR A 75 13.02 14.74 21.11
C THR A 75 12.60 15.01 22.55
N MET A 76 12.36 13.96 23.35
CA MET A 76 12.08 14.11 24.77
C MET A 76 13.31 14.64 25.54
N TYR A 77 14.50 14.11 25.22
CA TYR A 77 15.76 14.59 25.81
C TYR A 77 16.12 16.01 25.37
N ASP A 78 15.87 16.40 24.12
CA ASP A 78 16.14 17.75 23.60
C ASP A 78 15.30 18.81 24.35
N GLY A 79 14.02 18.52 24.57
CA GLY A 79 13.14 19.36 25.38
C GLY A 79 13.55 19.43 26.85
N TRP A 80 14.16 18.39 27.41
CA TRP A 80 14.71 18.40 28.77
C TRP A 80 16.00 19.22 28.84
N LEU A 81 16.96 18.98 27.94
CA LEU A 81 18.30 19.58 27.97
C LEU A 81 18.29 21.07 27.73
N SER A 82 17.33 21.58 26.95
CA SER A 82 17.15 23.01 26.67
C SER A 82 16.86 23.86 27.92
N ARG A 83 16.71 23.24 29.10
CA ARG A 83 16.40 23.90 30.38
C ARG A 83 17.58 23.98 31.37
N GLY A 84 18.73 23.36 31.09
CA GLY A 84 19.84 23.25 32.06
C GLY A 84 21.22 23.56 31.50
N SER A 85 22.27 23.29 32.29
CA SER A 85 23.71 23.40 31.91
C SER A 85 24.14 22.42 30.80
N GLY A 86 23.17 21.87 30.06
CA GLY A 86 23.33 20.84 29.06
C GLY A 86 23.64 21.36 27.66
N ASP A 87 23.96 22.66 27.51
CA ASP A 87 24.28 23.27 26.21
C ASP A 87 25.36 22.48 25.45
N TYR A 88 26.31 21.88 26.16
CA TYR A 88 27.35 21.03 25.59
C TYR A 88 26.83 19.71 24.99
N PHE A 89 25.72 19.16 25.50
CA PHE A 89 25.14 17.89 25.06
C PHE A 89 24.11 18.06 23.94
N LEU A 90 23.55 19.26 23.78
CA LEU A 90 22.61 19.58 22.71
C LEU A 90 23.09 19.19 21.30
N PRO A 91 24.32 19.50 20.85
CA PRO A 91 24.79 19.09 19.54
C PRO A 91 24.84 17.56 19.39
N ILE A 92 25.20 16.84 20.46
CA ILE A 92 25.25 15.36 20.44
C ILE A 92 23.85 14.79 20.24
N VAL A 93 22.86 15.28 20.98
CA VAL A 93 21.46 14.82 20.83
C VAL A 93 20.94 15.09 19.43
N ARG A 94 21.29 16.23 18.82
CA ARG A 94 20.91 16.56 17.44
C ARG A 94 21.56 15.65 16.40
N ILE A 95 22.83 15.27 16.60
CA ILE A 95 23.51 14.28 15.73
C ILE A 95 22.79 12.93 15.82
N VAL A 96 22.41 12.49 17.03
CA VAL A 96 21.66 11.24 17.22
C VAL A 96 20.26 11.35 16.59
N LEU A 97 19.60 12.50 16.70
CA LEU A 97 18.31 12.74 16.05
C LEU A 97 18.43 12.61 14.51
N ILE A 98 19.46 13.22 13.90
CA ILE A 98 19.73 13.10 12.46
C ILE A 98 20.02 11.65 12.06
N SER A 99 20.69 10.88 12.93
CA SER A 99 20.98 9.47 12.69
C SER A 99 19.73 8.58 12.59
N SER A 100 18.55 9.05 13.03
CA SER A 100 17.28 8.33 12.87
C SER A 100 16.79 8.31 11.41
N VAL A 101 17.17 9.29 10.58
CA VAL A 101 16.69 9.44 9.20
C VAL A 101 17.10 8.24 8.31
N PRO A 102 18.35 7.74 8.34
CA PRO A 102 18.72 6.50 7.66
C PRO A 102 17.85 5.29 8.02
N PHE A 103 17.43 5.15 9.29
CA PHE A 103 16.57 4.04 9.71
C PHE A 103 15.17 4.14 9.10
N TRP A 104 14.60 5.35 9.04
CA TRP A 104 13.36 5.58 8.32
C TRP A 104 13.50 5.34 6.82
N TYR A 105 14.57 5.83 6.22
CA TYR A 105 14.84 5.61 4.81
C TYR A 105 14.93 4.11 4.50
N LEU A 106 15.69 3.33 5.26
CA LEU A 106 15.79 1.87 5.07
C LEU A 106 14.45 1.15 5.34
N GLY A 107 13.64 1.65 6.27
CA GLY A 107 12.32 1.13 6.57
C GLY A 107 11.29 1.39 5.45
N LEU A 108 11.35 2.56 4.81
CA LEU A 108 10.41 2.99 3.77
C LEU A 108 10.88 2.67 2.35
N ARG A 109 12.19 2.46 2.14
CA ARG A 109 12.76 2.20 0.82
C ARG A 109 12.06 1.03 0.17
N GLU A 110 11.51 1.25 -1.02
CA GLU A 110 10.95 0.20 -1.85
C GLU A 110 12.08 -0.76 -2.23
N GLU A 111 11.84 -2.06 -2.04
CA GLU A 111 12.78 -3.03 -2.60
C GLU A 111 12.60 -2.95 -4.10
N PRO A 112 13.69 -2.79 -4.88
CA PRO A 112 13.55 -2.85 -6.33
C PRO A 112 12.86 -4.16 -6.64
N GLU A 113 11.76 -4.09 -7.40
CA GLU A 113 11.10 -5.29 -7.87
C GLU A 113 12.19 -6.18 -8.45
N LYS A 114 12.40 -7.35 -7.82
CA LYS A 114 13.29 -8.34 -8.40
C LYS A 114 12.65 -8.64 -9.74
N LYS A 115 13.21 -8.03 -10.82
CA LYS A 115 12.89 -8.41 -12.19
C LYS A 115 12.99 -9.91 -12.16
N LYS A 116 11.85 -10.61 -12.25
CA LYS A 116 11.81 -12.06 -12.35
C LYS A 116 12.79 -12.33 -13.47
N SER A 117 13.99 -12.84 -13.14
CA SER A 117 15.03 -13.05 -14.13
C SER A 117 14.34 -13.85 -15.20
N ALA A 118 14.29 -13.29 -16.43
CA ALA A 118 13.65 -13.91 -17.57
C ALA A 118 13.91 -15.40 -17.46
N GLU A 119 12.80 -16.12 -17.27
CA GLU A 119 12.68 -17.56 -17.31
C GLU A 119 13.96 -18.16 -17.88
N LYS A 120 14.84 -18.69 -17.01
CA LYS A 120 15.93 -19.52 -17.50
C LYS A 120 15.20 -20.58 -18.30
N GLU A 121 15.26 -20.49 -19.62
CA GLU A 121 14.80 -21.54 -20.52
C GLU A 121 15.35 -22.82 -19.93
N VAL A 122 14.45 -23.57 -19.29
CA VAL A 122 14.77 -24.91 -18.86
C VAL A 122 15.03 -25.59 -20.19
N LYS A 123 16.31 -25.82 -20.51
CA LYS A 123 16.68 -26.79 -21.53
C LYS A 123 16.03 -28.09 -21.08
N ILE A 124 14.81 -28.32 -21.56
CA ILE A 124 14.15 -29.61 -21.54
C ILE A 124 15.04 -30.45 -22.45
N LYS A 125 16.07 -31.08 -21.86
CA LYS A 125 16.57 -32.31 -22.44
C LYS A 125 15.38 -33.24 -22.42
N ASP A 126 14.91 -33.57 -23.62
CA ASP A 126 13.84 -34.51 -23.91
C ASP A 126 13.87 -35.71 -22.96
N SER A 127 13.10 -35.62 -21.87
CA SER A 127 12.72 -36.78 -21.08
C SER A 127 11.35 -37.17 -21.60
N LEU A 128 11.39 -37.91 -22.69
CA LEU A 128 10.29 -38.60 -23.38
C LEU A 128 9.53 -39.63 -22.48
N PHE A 129 9.69 -39.53 -21.16
CA PHE A 129 9.16 -40.41 -20.11
C PHE A 129 8.51 -39.60 -18.96
N ARG A 130 7.65 -38.63 -19.28
CA ARG A 130 6.77 -37.99 -18.27
C ARG A 130 5.37 -38.59 -18.17
N ILE A 131 5.01 -39.54 -19.05
CA ILE A 131 3.68 -40.19 -19.05
C ILE A 131 3.55 -41.27 -17.96
N THR A 132 4.63 -41.62 -17.24
CA THR A 132 4.65 -42.74 -16.27
C THR A 132 4.94 -42.35 -14.82
N LYS A 133 4.93 -41.06 -14.43
CA LYS A 133 5.05 -40.69 -13.01
C LYS A 133 3.68 -40.63 -12.32
N ARG A 134 3.51 -41.49 -11.31
CA ARG A 134 2.35 -41.61 -10.42
C ARG A 134 2.11 -40.30 -9.63
N PRO A 135 0.86 -39.89 -9.36
CA PRO A 135 0.51 -38.51 -8.98
C PRO A 135 0.77 -38.12 -7.52
N ASP A 136 1.36 -38.98 -6.69
CA ASP A 136 1.32 -38.84 -5.22
C ASP A 136 2.34 -37.82 -4.64
N GLN A 137 2.99 -37.00 -5.47
CA GLN A 137 4.00 -36.03 -5.01
C GLN A 137 3.94 -34.69 -5.76
N ILE A 138 2.74 -34.17 -6.02
CA ILE A 138 2.57 -32.76 -6.38
C ILE A 138 2.37 -31.99 -5.07
N THR A 139 3.33 -31.15 -4.71
CA THR A 139 3.22 -30.26 -3.54
C THR A 139 2.24 -29.13 -3.83
N GLU A 140 1.35 -28.84 -2.87
CA GLU A 140 0.27 -27.84 -3.03
C GLU A 140 0.77 -26.42 -3.32
N GLU A 141 2.04 -26.13 -3.01
CA GLU A 141 2.70 -24.84 -3.26
C GLU A 141 3.00 -24.58 -4.74
N GLU A 142 3.32 -25.62 -5.54
CA GLU A 142 3.50 -25.48 -7.01
C GLU A 142 2.16 -25.33 -7.75
N VAL A 143 1.06 -25.86 -7.18
CA VAL A 143 -0.29 -25.74 -7.78
C VAL A 143 -0.93 -24.39 -7.45
N ASN A 144 -0.58 -23.76 -6.32
CA ASN A 144 -1.15 -22.46 -5.93
C ASN A 144 -0.58 -21.27 -6.73
N PHE A 145 0.64 -21.36 -7.25
CA PHE A 145 1.24 -20.26 -8.01
C PHE A 145 0.71 -20.16 -9.45
N HIS A 146 0.16 -21.25 -10.02
CA HIS A 146 -0.59 -21.24 -11.28
C HIS A 146 -2.11 -21.01 -11.10
N ARG A 147 -2.53 -20.62 -9.89
CA ARG A 147 -3.93 -20.45 -9.48
C ARG A 147 -4.27 -19.00 -9.13
N GLU A 148 -3.72 -18.03 -9.87
CA GLU A 148 -4.35 -16.72 -9.94
C GLU A 148 -5.81 -16.93 -10.34
N ARG A 149 -6.72 -16.45 -9.48
CA ARG A 149 -8.10 -16.94 -9.39
C ARG A 149 -8.78 -16.85 -10.76
N LYS A 150 -9.09 -18.00 -11.36
CA LYS A 150 -9.88 -18.11 -12.59
C LYS A 150 -11.31 -17.68 -12.27
N ILE A 151 -11.59 -16.38 -12.24
CA ILE A 151 -12.92 -15.82 -11.97
C ILE A 151 -13.54 -15.43 -13.30
N CYS A 152 -14.82 -15.77 -13.50
CA CYS A 152 -15.54 -15.37 -14.70
C CYS A 152 -15.86 -13.87 -14.65
N LEU A 153 -15.57 -13.14 -15.73
CA LEU A 153 -15.84 -11.71 -15.81
C LEU A 153 -17.32 -11.35 -15.63
N VAL A 154 -18.23 -12.20 -16.13
CA VAL A 154 -19.68 -11.94 -16.16
C VAL A 154 -20.34 -12.27 -14.82
N CYS A 155 -20.25 -13.53 -14.37
CA CYS A 155 -20.93 -13.97 -13.16
C CYS A 155 -20.12 -13.80 -11.88
N LYS A 156 -18.84 -13.41 -11.97
CA LYS A 156 -17.89 -13.31 -10.86
C LYS A 156 -17.70 -14.62 -10.07
N GLY A 157 -18.14 -15.75 -10.62
CA GLY A 157 -17.97 -17.08 -10.03
C GLY A 157 -16.59 -17.68 -10.33
N ASN A 158 -16.17 -18.63 -9.50
CA ASN A 158 -14.98 -19.43 -9.76
C ASN A 158 -15.20 -20.34 -10.98
N VAL A 159 -14.28 -20.28 -11.92
CA VAL A 159 -14.29 -21.07 -13.15
C VAL A 159 -13.53 -22.37 -12.89
N SER A 160 -14.27 -23.40 -12.48
CA SER A 160 -13.78 -24.79 -12.40
C SER A 160 -14.25 -25.58 -13.63
N GLY A 161 -13.33 -26.33 -14.25
CA GLY A 161 -13.64 -27.17 -15.43
C GLY A 161 -13.35 -26.50 -16.77
N ILE A 162 -14.15 -26.84 -17.79
CA ILE A 162 -14.03 -26.28 -19.15
C ILE A 162 -14.40 -24.79 -19.09
N ASN A 163 -13.60 -23.96 -19.73
CA ASN A 163 -13.79 -22.52 -19.76
C ASN A 163 -13.49 -21.95 -21.13
N TYR A 164 -14.02 -20.75 -21.39
CA TYR A 164 -13.71 -20.01 -22.59
C TYR A 164 -12.71 -18.89 -22.25
N ILE A 165 -11.60 -18.86 -22.98
CA ILE A 165 -10.57 -17.83 -22.87
C ILE A 165 -10.61 -17.02 -24.16
N CYS A 166 -10.81 -15.71 -24.04
CA CYS A 166 -10.88 -14.84 -25.21
C CYS A 166 -9.51 -14.77 -25.93
N PRO A 167 -9.42 -15.07 -27.23
CA PRO A 167 -8.15 -15.09 -27.97
C PRO A 167 -7.56 -13.68 -28.24
N GLY A 168 -8.23 -12.61 -27.81
CA GLY A 168 -7.75 -11.24 -28.00
C GLY A 168 -7.19 -10.58 -26.73
N CYS A 169 -7.61 -11.01 -25.54
CA CYS A 169 -7.29 -10.31 -24.29
C CYS A 169 -7.18 -11.24 -23.07
N ASP A 170 -7.22 -12.56 -23.28
CA ASP A 170 -7.13 -13.59 -22.23
C ASP A 170 -8.19 -13.50 -21.12
N ALA A 171 -9.28 -12.76 -21.36
CA ALA A 171 -10.41 -12.68 -20.44
C ALA A 171 -11.08 -14.05 -20.28
N LEU A 172 -11.38 -14.42 -19.02
CA LEU A 172 -11.93 -15.71 -18.63
C LEU A 172 -13.46 -15.67 -18.49
N TYR A 173 -14.13 -16.59 -19.15
CA TYR A 173 -15.57 -16.78 -19.09
C TYR A 173 -15.94 -18.21 -18.68
N CYS A 174 -16.99 -18.33 -17.88
CA CYS A 174 -17.66 -19.60 -17.65
C CYS A 174 -18.37 -20.03 -18.96
N ILE A 175 -18.49 -21.34 -19.25
CA ILE A 175 -19.15 -21.81 -20.49
C ILE A 175 -20.54 -21.20 -20.67
N LYS A 176 -21.38 -21.25 -19.61
CA LYS A 176 -22.74 -20.69 -19.64
C LYS A 176 -22.73 -19.19 -19.97
N CYS A 177 -21.71 -18.49 -19.52
CA CYS A 177 -21.54 -17.06 -19.69
C CYS A 177 -21.08 -16.73 -21.13
N SER A 178 -20.12 -17.48 -21.67
CA SER A 178 -19.66 -17.31 -23.05
C SER A 178 -20.72 -17.71 -24.07
N GLU A 179 -21.47 -18.78 -23.82
CA GLU A 179 -22.59 -19.20 -24.69
C GLU A 179 -23.71 -18.17 -24.66
N GLY A 180 -24.13 -17.72 -23.47
CA GLY A 180 -25.15 -16.69 -23.34
C GLY A 180 -24.75 -15.37 -24.02
N LEU A 181 -23.48 -14.94 -23.88
CA LEU A 181 -23.00 -13.77 -24.59
C LEU A 181 -22.86 -13.99 -26.10
N SER A 182 -22.53 -15.20 -26.55
CA SER A 182 -22.47 -15.56 -27.97
C SER A 182 -23.83 -15.43 -28.66
N ASP A 183 -24.92 -15.74 -27.96
CA ASP A 183 -26.28 -15.67 -28.51
C ASP A 183 -26.88 -14.25 -28.45
N LEU A 184 -26.51 -13.47 -27.44
CA LEU A 184 -27.03 -12.10 -27.25
C LEU A 184 -26.29 -11.07 -28.11
N GLU A 185 -24.98 -10.91 -27.89
CA GLU A 185 -24.17 -9.83 -28.46
C GLU A 185 -23.06 -10.34 -29.39
N ASN A 186 -22.65 -11.59 -29.20
CA ASN A 186 -21.52 -12.24 -29.83
C ASN A 186 -20.22 -11.43 -29.75
N MET A 187 -19.88 -10.88 -28.58
CA MET A 187 -18.63 -10.12 -28.40
C MET A 187 -18.08 -10.17 -26.98
N CYS A 188 -16.75 -10.25 -26.87
CA CYS A 188 -16.03 -10.14 -25.60
C CYS A 188 -16.18 -8.74 -25.00
N TRP A 189 -16.61 -8.63 -23.75
CA TRP A 189 -16.80 -7.35 -23.06
C TRP A 189 -15.52 -6.56 -22.77
N VAL A 190 -14.34 -7.16 -22.93
CA VAL A 190 -13.05 -6.49 -22.70
C VAL A 190 -12.47 -5.93 -23.99
N CYS A 191 -12.45 -6.72 -25.06
CA CYS A 191 -11.78 -6.36 -26.32
C CYS A 191 -12.70 -6.30 -27.54
N ASN A 192 -14.00 -6.52 -27.37
CA ASN A 192 -15.02 -6.50 -28.42
C ASN A 192 -14.82 -7.52 -29.56
N LYS A 193 -13.92 -8.48 -29.40
CA LYS A 193 -13.70 -9.57 -30.37
C LYS A 193 -14.85 -10.58 -30.30
N PRO A 194 -15.37 -11.09 -31.42
CA PRO A 194 -16.46 -12.05 -31.40
C PRO A 194 -16.09 -13.36 -30.71
N PHE A 195 -17.07 -13.99 -30.05
CA PHE A 195 -16.90 -15.32 -29.47
C PHE A 195 -16.88 -16.40 -30.54
N ASP A 196 -17.76 -16.23 -31.53
CA ASP A 196 -17.94 -17.12 -32.68
C ASP A 196 -17.98 -16.27 -33.96
N ASP A 197 -16.99 -16.47 -34.84
CA ASP A 197 -16.90 -15.72 -36.10
C ASP A 197 -18.05 -16.03 -37.08
N SER A 198 -18.80 -17.11 -36.86
CA SER A 198 -19.93 -17.48 -37.71
C SER A 198 -21.23 -16.74 -37.38
N LYS A 199 -21.32 -16.11 -36.20
CA LYS A 199 -22.52 -15.39 -35.75
C LYS A 199 -22.36 -13.87 -35.95
N PRO A 200 -23.44 -13.14 -36.29
CA PRO A 200 -23.37 -11.68 -36.42
C PRO A 200 -23.16 -11.01 -35.06
N ILE A 201 -22.38 -9.93 -35.04
CA ILE A 201 -22.16 -9.12 -33.84
C ILE A 201 -23.35 -8.17 -33.66
N LYS A 202 -23.97 -8.18 -32.49
CA LYS A 202 -25.08 -7.28 -32.12
C LYS A 202 -24.61 -6.39 -30.97
N PRO A 203 -23.99 -5.23 -31.23
CA PRO A 203 -23.62 -4.32 -30.16
C PRO A 203 -24.88 -3.84 -29.44
N PHE A 204 -24.88 -3.87 -28.11
CA PHE A 204 -25.97 -3.35 -27.29
C PHE A 204 -26.13 -1.85 -27.55
N ARG A 205 -27.07 -1.47 -28.42
CA ARG A 205 -27.56 -0.09 -28.51
C ARG A 205 -28.56 0.09 -27.38
N ARG A 206 -28.20 0.92 -26.41
CA ARG A 206 -29.10 1.37 -25.35
C ARG A 206 -30.16 2.26 -26.02
N GLU A 207 -31.30 1.69 -26.40
CA GLU A 207 -32.40 2.40 -27.08
C GLU A 207 -32.95 3.59 -26.25
N GLU A 208 -32.63 3.67 -24.96
CA GLU A 208 -33.07 4.73 -24.03
C GLU A 208 -32.38 6.09 -24.21
N GLU A 209 -31.22 6.19 -24.86
CA GLU A 209 -30.54 7.50 -25.03
C GLU A 209 -31.28 8.43 -26.01
N GLY A 210 -32.07 7.85 -26.93
CA GLY A 210 -32.90 8.62 -27.87
C GLY A 210 -34.12 9.25 -27.21
N GLU A 211 -34.73 8.60 -26.22
CA GLU A 211 -35.89 9.12 -25.50
C GLU A 211 -35.51 10.19 -24.48
N ILE A 212 -34.38 10.01 -23.78
CA ILE A 212 -33.88 11.01 -22.83
C ILE A 212 -33.52 12.33 -23.55
N GLN A 213 -32.96 12.26 -24.77
CA GLN A 213 -32.69 13.48 -25.56
C GLN A 213 -33.97 14.17 -26.06
N LYS A 214 -35.05 13.43 -26.33
CA LYS A 214 -36.36 14.04 -26.66
C LYS A 214 -36.97 14.75 -25.46
N ILE A 215 -36.96 14.10 -24.29
CA ILE A 215 -37.48 14.68 -23.03
C ILE A 215 -36.70 15.94 -22.61
N ILE A 216 -35.37 15.98 -22.83
CA ILE A 216 -34.55 17.17 -22.54
C ILE A 216 -34.83 18.31 -23.52
N LYS A 217 -35.17 18.03 -24.78
CA LYS A 217 -35.56 19.07 -25.75
C LYS A 217 -36.93 19.66 -25.45
N GLU A 218 -37.91 18.85 -25.07
CA GLU A 218 -39.27 19.32 -24.74
C GLU A 218 -39.36 20.12 -23.45
N LYS A 219 -38.39 20.00 -22.53
CA LYS A 219 -38.32 20.81 -21.29
C LYS A 219 -37.63 22.17 -21.45
N LYS A 220 -37.11 22.51 -22.64
CA LYS A 220 -36.39 23.75 -22.91
C LYS A 220 -37.16 24.75 -23.79
N GLU A 221 -38.36 24.39 -24.24
CA GLU A 221 -39.37 25.31 -24.79
C GLU A 221 -40.42 25.61 -23.73
#